data_AF-A0A2Z6RLL8-F1
#
_entry.id   AF-A0A2Z6RLL8-F1
#
_cell.length_a   1.000
_cell.length_b   1.000
_cell.length_c   1.000
_cell.angle_alpha   90.00
_cell.angle_beta   90.00
_cell.angle_gamma   90.00
#
_symmetry.space_group_name_H-M   'P 1'
#
loop_
_entity.id
_entity.type
_entity.pdbx_description
1 polymer ?
#
loop_
_entity_poly.entity_id
_entity_poly.type
_entity_poly.pdbx_seq_one_letter_code
_entity_poly.pdbx_strand_id
1 'polypeptide(L)'
;MKPITSDCETSLRRENEELCISKQALEKKIEELLNLQEQYTSREVAMTRSLEESGEKVAQLSDLIAFFKSIILDTKKAIASAEKSIDLLENKCRHQEDIISAKDRKIIALVDQILSKMEHSDVTIEPEIYSSTHERKLWAKRRSKSEYDLETRKNIYFDPRIHIVYDQDSISFFSIL
;
A
#
# COMPACT_ATOMS: atom_id res chain seq x y z
N MET A 1 54.42 -33.04 96.17
CA MET A 1 53.84 -32.23 95.07
C MET A 1 53.11 -31.05 95.71
N LYS A 2 53.43 -29.80 95.33
CA LYS A 2 52.64 -28.64 95.79
C LYS A 2 51.26 -28.70 95.10
N PRO A 3 50.14 -28.43 95.80
CA PRO A 3 48.84 -28.44 95.15
C PRO A 3 48.83 -27.33 94.11
N ILE A 4 48.40 -27.65 92.89
CA ILE A 4 47.96 -26.61 91.96
C ILE A 4 46.82 -25.88 92.69
N THR A 5 46.99 -24.58 92.89
CA THR A 5 46.08 -23.74 93.65
C THR A 5 44.71 -23.70 92.98
N SER A 6 43.64 -23.76 93.78
CA SER A 6 42.22 -23.69 93.36
C SER A 6 41.90 -22.58 92.34
N ASP A 7 42.70 -21.51 92.29
CA ASP A 7 42.60 -20.43 91.30
C ASP A 7 42.91 -20.87 89.87
N CYS A 8 43.82 -21.83 89.67
CA CYS A 8 44.21 -22.30 88.33
C CYS A 8 43.09 -23.14 87.69
N GLU A 9 42.44 -24.00 88.48
CA GLU A 9 41.32 -24.84 88.02
C GLU A 9 40.10 -24.00 87.64
N THR A 10 39.76 -23.00 88.46
CA THR A 10 38.65 -22.08 88.18
C THR A 10 38.93 -21.19 86.96
N SER A 11 40.18 -20.76 86.76
CA SER A 11 40.58 -20.02 85.55
C SER A 11 40.43 -20.86 84.28
N LEU A 12 40.93 -22.11 84.29
CA LEU A 12 40.82 -23.03 83.15
C LEU A 12 39.36 -23.37 82.81
N ARG A 13 38.49 -23.52 83.82
CA ARG A 13 37.07 -23.76 83.59
C ARG A 13 36.42 -22.57 82.86
N ARG A 14 36.71 -21.33 83.30
CA ARG A 14 36.18 -20.12 82.68
C ARG A 14 36.64 -19.97 81.23
N GLU A 15 37.92 -20.20 80.96
CA GLU A 15 38.48 -20.15 79.60
C GLU A 15 37.85 -21.20 78.68
N ASN A 16 37.61 -22.42 79.18
CA ASN A 16 36.90 -23.45 78.42
C ASN A 16 35.44 -23.09 78.10
N GLU A 17 34.73 -22.42 79.01
CA GLU A 17 33.38 -21.94 78.77
C GLU A 17 33.35 -20.86 77.68
N GLU A 18 34.29 -19.91 77.71
CA GLU A 18 34.47 -18.89 76.68
C GLU A 18 34.83 -19.48 75.31
N LEU A 19 35.70 -20.50 75.28
CA LEU A 19 36.02 -21.24 74.07
C LEU A 19 34.82 -22.00 73.52
N CYS A 20 33.99 -22.60 74.38
CA CYS A 20 32.78 -23.32 73.98
C CYS A 20 31.77 -22.37 73.30
N ILE A 21 31.55 -21.19 73.89
CA ILE A 21 30.68 -20.14 73.32
C ILE A 21 31.24 -19.66 71.98
N SER A 22 32.55 -19.40 71.92
CA SER A 22 33.21 -18.93 70.70
C SER A 22 33.13 -19.95 69.56
N LYS A 23 33.31 -21.25 69.87
CA LYS A 23 33.17 -22.35 68.91
C LYS A 23 31.76 -22.39 68.33
N GLN A 24 30.73 -22.34 69.17
CA GLN A 24 29.34 -22.38 68.71
C GLN A 24 28.99 -21.16 67.82
N ALA A 25 29.50 -19.98 68.18
CA ALA A 25 29.32 -18.77 67.38
C ALA A 25 30.00 -18.88 66.00
N LEU A 26 31.19 -19.51 65.93
CA LEU A 26 31.88 -19.78 64.67
C LEU A 26 31.16 -20.82 63.81
N GLU A 27 30.68 -21.91 64.41
CA GLU A 27 29.91 -22.94 63.70
C GLU A 27 28.65 -22.34 63.05
N LYS A 28 27.92 -21.49 63.78
CA LYS A 28 26.76 -20.77 63.23
C LYS A 28 27.14 -19.86 62.06
N LYS A 29 28.25 -19.12 62.16
CA LYS A 29 28.75 -18.28 61.05
C LYS A 29 29.15 -19.10 59.83
N ILE A 30 29.76 -20.28 60.02
CA ILE A 30 30.13 -21.17 58.92
C ILE A 30 28.87 -21.64 58.19
N GLU A 31 27.84 -22.06 58.92
CA GLU A 31 26.56 -22.49 58.34
C GLU A 31 25.88 -21.35 57.53
N GLU A 32 25.85 -20.14 58.10
CA GLU A 32 25.30 -18.96 57.41
C GLU A 32 26.06 -18.64 56.13
N LEU A 33 27.40 -18.75 56.15
CA LEU A 33 28.24 -18.52 54.97
C LEU A 33 28.07 -19.59 53.90
N LEU A 34 27.90 -20.86 54.28
CA LEU A 34 27.64 -21.96 53.35
C LEU A 34 26.29 -21.78 52.65
N ASN A 35 25.24 -21.47 53.40
CA ASN A 35 23.92 -21.16 52.83
C ASN A 35 23.98 -19.95 51.87
N LEU A 36 24.72 -18.90 52.25
CA LEU A 36 24.91 -17.74 51.39
C LEU A 36 25.65 -18.11 50.09
N GLN A 37 26.69 -18.92 50.18
CA GLN A 37 27.44 -19.41 49.02
C GLN A 37 26.55 -20.22 48.06
N GLU A 38 25.71 -21.11 48.60
CA GLU A 38 24.77 -21.91 47.80
C GLU A 38 23.77 -21.01 47.06
N GLN A 39 23.22 -20.00 47.74
CA GLN A 39 22.31 -19.04 47.12
C GLN A 39 22.97 -18.24 45.98
N TYR A 40 24.20 -17.75 46.19
CA TYR A 40 24.94 -17.05 45.13
C TYR A 40 25.22 -17.94 43.93
N THR A 41 25.62 -19.19 44.17
CA THR A 41 25.90 -20.17 43.12
C THR A 41 24.63 -20.47 42.31
N SER A 42 23.50 -20.69 42.99
CA SER A 42 22.20 -20.91 42.36
C SER A 42 21.77 -19.71 41.51
N ARG A 43 21.96 -18.49 42.02
CA ARG A 43 21.64 -17.25 41.31
C ARG A 43 22.55 -17.03 40.10
N GLU A 44 23.83 -17.33 40.22
CA GLU A 44 24.79 -17.24 39.11
C GLU A 44 24.38 -18.16 37.96
N VAL A 45 24.06 -19.41 38.24
CA VAL A 45 23.56 -20.38 37.25
C VAL A 45 22.25 -19.93 36.60
N ALA A 46 21.35 -19.31 37.37
CA ALA A 46 20.10 -18.76 36.81
C ALA A 46 20.39 -17.58 35.86
N MET A 47 21.33 -16.70 36.21
CA MET A 47 21.71 -15.57 35.38
C MET A 47 22.43 -16.01 34.10
N THR A 48 23.34 -16.99 34.15
CA THR A 48 24.02 -17.50 32.96
C THR A 48 23.05 -18.13 31.97
N ARG A 49 22.09 -18.95 32.46
CA ARG A 49 21.05 -19.54 31.61
C ARG A 49 20.18 -18.47 30.96
N SER A 50 19.74 -17.46 31.73
CA SER A 50 18.96 -16.35 31.19
C SER A 50 19.75 -15.55 30.14
N LEU A 51 21.06 -15.40 30.32
CA LEU A 51 21.92 -14.71 29.38
C LEU A 51 22.04 -15.50 28.06
N GLU A 52 22.26 -16.81 28.14
CA GLU A 52 22.32 -17.71 26.99
C GLU A 52 21.01 -17.67 26.18
N GLU A 53 19.85 -17.84 26.83
CA GLU A 53 18.54 -17.74 26.18
C GLU A 53 18.32 -16.37 25.51
N SER A 54 18.78 -15.29 26.15
CA SER A 54 18.68 -13.96 25.54
C SER A 54 19.61 -13.79 24.34
N GLY A 55 20.80 -14.39 24.39
CA GLY A 55 21.75 -14.43 23.28
C GLY A 55 21.20 -15.16 22.07
N GLU A 56 20.56 -16.31 22.27
CA GLU A 56 19.87 -17.05 21.19
C GLU A 56 18.75 -16.23 20.54
N LYS A 57 17.93 -15.55 21.35
CA LYS A 57 16.88 -14.66 20.83
C LYS A 57 17.46 -13.51 20.01
N VAL A 58 18.57 -12.93 20.44
CA VAL A 58 19.27 -11.86 19.69
C VAL A 58 19.82 -12.39 18.36
N ALA A 59 20.36 -13.62 18.33
CA ALA A 59 20.81 -14.25 17.10
C ALA A 59 19.65 -14.47 16.12
N GLN A 60 18.53 -15.03 16.57
CA GLN A 60 17.32 -15.22 15.76
C GLN A 60 16.77 -13.90 15.20
N LEU A 61 16.73 -12.84 16.02
CA LEU A 61 16.34 -11.51 15.56
C LEU A 61 17.30 -10.95 14.52
N SER A 62 18.59 -11.21 14.65
CA SER A 62 19.61 -10.77 13.68
C SER A 62 19.42 -11.45 12.32
N ASP A 63 19.13 -12.76 12.31
CA ASP A 63 18.84 -13.51 11.08
C ASP A 63 17.57 -13.00 10.40
N LEU A 64 16.52 -12.73 11.20
CA LEU A 64 15.26 -12.17 10.69
C LEU A 64 15.46 -10.77 10.08
N ILE A 65 16.29 -9.93 10.71
CA ILE A 65 16.66 -8.62 10.16
C ILE A 65 17.42 -8.76 8.84
N ALA A 66 18.34 -9.72 8.72
CA ALA A 66 19.07 -9.98 7.48
C ALA A 66 18.11 -10.43 6.36
N PHE A 67 17.16 -11.30 6.67
CA PHE A 67 16.11 -11.72 5.75
C PHE A 67 15.25 -10.54 5.26
N PHE A 68 14.76 -9.69 6.17
CA PHE A 68 13.98 -8.52 5.78
C PHE A 68 14.77 -7.51 4.94
N LYS A 69 16.07 -7.33 5.21
CA LYS A 69 16.94 -6.50 4.36
C LYS A 69 17.00 -7.00 2.92
N SER A 70 17.06 -8.33 2.72
CA SER A 70 17.03 -8.92 1.37
C SER A 70 15.70 -8.62 0.67
N ILE A 71 14.57 -8.83 1.35
CA ILE A 71 13.23 -8.55 0.79
C ILE A 71 13.10 -7.09 0.39
N ILE A 72 13.53 -6.17 1.25
CA ILE A 72 13.47 -4.73 0.96
C ILE A 72 14.30 -4.40 -0.29
N LEU A 73 15.49 -5.00 -0.42
CA LEU A 73 16.34 -4.78 -1.58
C LEU A 73 15.69 -5.27 -2.88
N ASP A 74 15.10 -6.47 -2.86
CA ASP A 74 14.44 -7.02 -4.05
C ASP A 74 13.17 -6.25 -4.40
N THR A 75 12.41 -5.83 -3.39
CA THR A 75 11.24 -4.96 -3.57
C THR A 75 11.64 -3.63 -4.20
N LYS A 76 12.75 -3.02 -3.75
CA LYS A 76 13.28 -1.78 -4.33
C LYS A 76 13.66 -1.96 -5.81
N LYS A 77 14.24 -3.10 -6.19
CA LYS A 77 14.54 -3.40 -7.61
C LYS A 77 13.26 -3.56 -8.42
N ALA A 78 12.24 -4.24 -7.89
CA ALA A 78 10.96 -4.41 -8.55
C ALA A 78 10.25 -3.06 -8.78
N ILE A 79 10.26 -2.17 -7.79
CA ILE A 79 9.73 -0.81 -7.90
C ILE A 79 10.45 -0.02 -9.01
N ALA A 80 11.79 -0.01 -9.00
CA ALA A 80 12.55 0.69 -10.04
C ALA A 80 12.31 0.13 -11.46
N SER A 81 12.02 -1.17 -11.57
CA SER A 81 11.61 -1.77 -12.85
C SER A 81 10.20 -1.34 -13.26
N ALA A 82 9.26 -1.26 -12.31
CA ALA A 82 7.90 -0.82 -12.55
C ALA A 82 7.86 0.65 -13.00
N GLU A 83 8.63 1.53 -12.34
CA GLU A 83 8.78 2.95 -12.72
C GLU A 83 9.19 3.10 -14.19
N LYS A 84 10.21 2.37 -14.64
CA LYS A 84 10.63 2.39 -16.06
C LYS A 84 9.54 1.93 -17.03
N SER A 85 8.75 0.94 -16.62
CA SER A 85 7.64 0.45 -17.44
C SER A 85 6.49 1.46 -17.52
N ILE A 86 6.22 2.18 -16.42
CA ILE A 86 5.23 3.25 -16.35
C ILE A 86 5.67 4.40 -17.27
N ASP A 87 6.92 4.85 -17.18
CA ASP A 87 7.46 5.91 -18.05
C ASP A 87 7.30 5.56 -19.55
N LEU A 88 7.54 4.30 -19.91
CA LEU A 88 7.36 3.82 -21.29
C LEU A 88 5.88 3.86 -21.70
N LEU A 89 4.97 3.48 -20.80
CA LEU A 89 3.54 3.50 -21.05
C LEU A 89 3.01 4.94 -21.18
N GLU A 90 3.42 5.85 -20.31
CA GLU A 90 3.04 7.27 -20.39
C GLU A 90 3.43 7.89 -21.74
N ASN A 91 4.63 7.57 -22.24
CA ASN A 91 5.08 8.02 -23.56
C ASN A 91 4.20 7.47 -24.69
N LYS A 92 3.77 6.20 -24.61
CA LYS A 92 2.85 5.60 -25.58
C LYS A 92 1.46 6.23 -25.53
N CYS A 93 0.93 6.47 -24.33
CA CYS A 93 -0.36 7.14 -24.14
C CYS A 93 -0.35 8.54 -24.75
N ARG A 94 0.69 9.34 -24.47
CA ARG A 94 0.85 10.68 -25.05
C ARG A 94 0.86 10.67 -26.58
N HIS A 95 1.58 9.72 -27.17
CA HIS A 95 1.59 9.56 -28.63
C HIS A 95 0.21 9.21 -29.20
N GLN A 96 -0.57 8.39 -28.50
CA GLN A 96 -1.93 8.06 -28.91
C GLN A 96 -2.88 9.26 -28.77
N GLU A 97 -2.75 10.05 -27.72
CA GLU A 97 -3.49 11.30 -27.53
C GLU A 97 -3.24 12.29 -28.67
N ASP A 98 -1.99 12.43 -29.12
CA ASP A 98 -1.65 13.26 -30.28
C ASP A 98 -2.33 12.79 -31.56
N ILE A 99 -2.36 11.46 -31.80
CA ILE A 99 -3.03 10.86 -32.96
C ILE A 99 -4.54 11.11 -32.91
N ILE A 100 -5.18 10.89 -31.77
CA ILE A 100 -6.61 11.12 -31.57
C ILE A 100 -6.93 12.60 -31.81
N SER A 101 -6.17 13.50 -31.18
CA SER A 101 -6.32 14.95 -31.35
C SER A 101 -6.16 15.41 -32.81
N ALA A 102 -5.28 14.76 -33.58
CA ALA A 102 -5.12 15.04 -35.00
C ALA A 102 -6.30 14.50 -35.83
N LYS A 103 -6.85 13.34 -35.48
CA LYS A 103 -8.04 12.77 -36.14
C LYS A 103 -9.29 13.60 -35.85
N ASP A 104 -9.49 14.03 -34.61
CA ASP A 104 -10.63 14.87 -34.21
C ASP A 104 -10.64 16.19 -34.98
N ARG A 105 -9.49 16.85 -35.09
CA ARG A 105 -9.35 18.06 -35.92
C ARG A 105 -9.71 17.82 -37.39
N LYS A 106 -9.33 16.66 -37.96
CA LYS A 106 -9.70 16.31 -39.34
C LYS A 106 -11.21 16.05 -39.48
N ILE A 107 -11.83 15.39 -38.50
CA ILE A 107 -13.27 15.15 -38.49
C ILE A 107 -14.02 16.48 -38.43
N ILE A 108 -13.65 17.38 -37.51
CA ILE A 108 -14.23 18.72 -37.39
C ILE A 108 -14.13 19.47 -38.72
N ALA A 109 -12.94 19.52 -39.33
CA ALA A 109 -12.74 20.19 -40.61
C ALA A 109 -13.59 19.60 -41.75
N LEU A 110 -13.76 18.27 -41.79
CA LEU A 110 -14.63 17.61 -42.77
C LEU A 110 -16.11 17.92 -42.52
N VAL A 111 -16.55 17.96 -41.26
CA VAL A 111 -17.92 18.33 -40.89
C VAL A 111 -18.19 19.78 -41.29
N ASP A 112 -17.30 20.71 -41.00
CA ASP A 112 -17.41 22.12 -41.41
C ASP A 112 -17.49 22.26 -42.94
N GLN A 113 -16.70 21.46 -43.67
CA GLN A 113 -16.74 21.42 -45.13
C GLN A 113 -18.08 20.89 -45.68
N ILE A 114 -18.66 19.87 -45.03
CA ILE A 114 -19.98 19.34 -45.42
C ILE A 114 -21.06 20.39 -45.15
N LEU A 115 -21.05 21.02 -43.97
CA LEU A 115 -22.02 22.03 -43.58
C LEU A 115 -21.98 23.24 -44.52
N SER A 116 -20.79 23.76 -44.86
CA SER A 116 -20.65 24.88 -45.81
C SER A 116 -21.13 24.53 -47.23
N LYS A 117 -20.92 23.29 -47.70
CA LYS A 117 -21.49 22.84 -48.98
C LYS A 117 -23.01 22.70 -48.93
N MET A 118 -23.58 22.32 -47.78
CA MET A 118 -25.03 22.25 -47.59
C MET A 118 -25.68 23.64 -47.49
N GLU A 119 -24.98 24.63 -46.95
CA GLU A 119 -25.48 26.02 -46.84
C GLU A 119 -25.71 26.68 -48.21
N HIS A 120 -25.05 26.18 -49.25
CA HIS A 120 -25.27 26.57 -50.65
C HIS A 120 -26.10 25.58 -51.48
N SER A 121 -26.50 24.43 -50.91
CA SER A 121 -27.53 23.59 -51.51
C SER A 121 -28.88 24.15 -51.09
N ASP A 122 -29.48 24.92 -51.99
CA ASP A 122 -30.81 25.48 -51.80
C ASP A 122 -31.82 24.32 -51.64
N VAL A 123 -32.25 24.07 -50.41
CA VAL A 123 -33.21 23.00 -50.04
C VAL A 123 -34.58 23.23 -50.72
N THR A 124 -34.81 24.40 -51.34
CA THR A 124 -35.99 24.64 -52.17
C THR A 124 -35.84 24.13 -53.61
N ILE A 125 -34.64 23.71 -54.02
CA ILE A 125 -34.38 23.07 -55.30
C ILE A 125 -34.83 21.61 -55.21
N GLU A 126 -35.67 21.23 -56.18
CA GLU A 126 -36.17 19.86 -56.29
C GLU A 126 -35.02 18.91 -56.60
N PRO A 127 -34.86 17.80 -55.85
CA PRO A 127 -33.91 16.76 -56.20
C PRO A 127 -34.16 16.26 -57.62
N GLU A 128 -33.12 16.25 -58.44
CA GLU A 128 -33.20 15.86 -59.86
C GLU A 128 -33.52 14.37 -60.02
N ILE A 129 -33.15 13.55 -59.03
CA ILE A 129 -33.41 12.12 -58.96
C ILE A 129 -33.89 11.78 -57.54
N TYR A 130 -35.00 11.06 -57.46
CA TYR A 130 -35.52 10.51 -56.21
C TYR A 130 -35.21 9.01 -56.16
N SER A 131 -34.75 8.52 -55.00
CA SER A 131 -34.48 7.10 -54.80
C SER A 131 -35.78 6.29 -54.66
N SER A 132 -36.89 6.94 -54.32
CA SER A 132 -38.22 6.30 -54.27
C SER A 132 -39.38 7.29 -54.37
N THR A 133 -40.58 6.78 -54.68
CA THR A 133 -41.83 7.57 -54.66
C THR A 133 -42.17 8.10 -53.27
N HIS A 134 -41.73 7.42 -52.21
CA HIS A 134 -41.93 7.86 -50.82
C HIS A 134 -41.10 9.11 -50.53
N GLU A 135 -39.85 9.12 -50.96
CA GLU A 135 -38.92 10.24 -50.80
C GLU A 135 -39.40 11.50 -51.52
N ARG A 136 -39.94 11.33 -52.75
CA ARG A 136 -40.57 12.41 -53.51
C ARG A 136 -41.75 13.06 -52.79
N LYS A 137 -42.64 12.23 -52.21
CA LYS A 137 -43.79 12.73 -51.43
C LYS A 137 -43.34 13.45 -50.16
N LEU A 138 -42.27 12.97 -49.53
CA LEU A 138 -41.72 13.55 -48.31
C LEU A 138 -41.09 14.92 -48.58
N TRP A 139 -40.38 15.08 -49.71
CA TRP A 139 -39.86 16.37 -50.14
C TRP A 139 -40.98 17.38 -50.45
N ALA A 140 -42.00 16.99 -51.23
CA ALA A 140 -43.14 17.85 -51.52
C ALA A 140 -43.85 18.34 -50.25
N LYS A 141 -44.03 17.46 -49.26
CA LYS A 141 -44.61 17.80 -47.96
C LYS A 141 -43.72 18.77 -47.15
N ARG A 142 -42.40 18.63 -47.22
CA ARG A 142 -41.43 19.53 -46.55
C ARG A 142 -41.41 20.91 -47.21
N ARG A 143 -41.43 20.97 -48.55
CA ARG A 143 -41.48 22.23 -49.32
C ARG A 143 -42.70 23.07 -48.95
N SER A 144 -43.90 22.48 -49.03
CA SER A 144 -45.16 23.16 -48.66
C SER A 144 -45.22 23.61 -47.20
N LYS A 145 -44.47 22.95 -46.31
CA LYS A 145 -44.40 23.34 -44.89
C LYS A 145 -43.43 24.50 -44.63
N SER A 146 -42.39 24.64 -45.45
CA SER A 146 -41.40 25.74 -45.36
C SER A 146 -41.88 27.06 -46.01
N GLU A 147 -42.92 26.99 -46.84
CA GLU A 147 -43.45 28.12 -47.63
C GLU A 147 -44.28 29.12 -46.79
N TYR A 148 -44.70 28.73 -45.59
CA TYR A 148 -45.61 29.52 -44.75
C TYR A 148 -45.07 29.93 -43.37
N ASP A 149 -43.88 29.49 -42.96
CA ASP A 149 -43.36 29.81 -41.62
C ASP A 149 -41.82 29.86 -41.54
N LEU A 150 -41.30 31.04 -41.20
CA LEU A 150 -39.86 31.31 -41.01
C LEU A 150 -39.30 30.57 -39.78
N GLU A 151 -40.12 30.28 -38.77
CA GLU A 151 -39.71 29.56 -37.55
C GLU A 151 -39.54 28.05 -37.82
N THR A 152 -40.42 27.49 -38.66
CA THR A 152 -40.30 26.10 -39.14
C THR A 152 -39.07 25.90 -40.04
N ARG A 153 -38.59 26.96 -40.72
CA ARG A 153 -37.31 26.94 -41.42
C ARG A 153 -36.23 26.53 -40.42
N LYS A 154 -36.03 27.28 -39.32
CA LYS A 154 -35.06 27.00 -38.23
C LYS A 154 -35.21 25.61 -37.58
N ASN A 155 -36.43 25.13 -37.35
CA ASN A 155 -36.67 23.83 -36.69
C ASN A 155 -36.41 22.59 -37.57
N ILE A 156 -36.38 22.72 -38.90
CA ILE A 156 -35.89 21.64 -39.77
C ILE A 156 -34.34 21.59 -39.75
N TYR A 157 -33.65 22.70 -39.42
CA TYR A 157 -32.18 22.72 -39.29
C TYR A 157 -31.66 21.96 -38.05
N PHE A 158 -32.51 21.59 -37.09
CA PHE A 158 -32.12 20.89 -35.86
C PHE A 158 -33.04 19.71 -35.55
N ASP A 159 -33.06 18.68 -36.39
CA ASP A 159 -33.28 17.31 -35.87
C ASP A 159 -31.94 16.56 -35.78
N PRO A 160 -31.17 16.76 -34.71
CA PRO A 160 -29.96 15.99 -34.41
C PRO A 160 -30.29 14.64 -33.75
N ARG A 161 -31.43 14.00 -34.03
CA ARG A 161 -31.71 12.61 -33.57
C ARG A 161 -30.84 11.54 -34.25
N ILE A 162 -29.61 11.89 -34.62
CA ILE A 162 -28.49 10.99 -34.40
C ILE A 162 -28.07 11.21 -32.94
N HIS A 163 -28.89 10.69 -32.03
CA HIS A 163 -28.49 10.45 -30.65
C HIS A 163 -27.43 9.34 -30.71
N ILE A 164 -26.17 9.70 -30.97
CA ILE A 164 -25.07 8.90 -30.44
C ILE A 164 -25.10 9.22 -28.95
N VAL A 165 -25.93 8.47 -28.22
CA VAL A 165 -25.77 8.31 -26.78
C VAL A 165 -24.40 7.67 -26.61
N TYR A 166 -23.41 8.49 -26.30
CA TYR A 166 -22.27 7.99 -25.53
C TYR A 166 -22.86 7.59 -24.19
N ASP A 167 -23.04 6.29 -24.02
CA ASP A 167 -23.21 5.69 -22.72
C ASP A 167 -21.94 6.02 -21.91
N GLN A 168 -22.08 6.95 -20.97
CA GLN A 168 -21.00 7.42 -20.11
C GLN A 168 -20.80 6.51 -18.88
N ASP A 169 -21.56 5.41 -18.78
CA ASP A 169 -21.60 4.54 -17.59
C ASP A 169 -21.02 3.12 -17.81
N SER A 170 -20.32 2.85 -18.92
CA SER A 170 -19.67 1.55 -19.17
C SER A 170 -18.13 1.58 -19.11
N ILE A 171 -17.54 2.43 -18.28
CA ILE A 171 -16.22 2.15 -17.69
C ILE A 171 -16.44 1.49 -16.32
N SER A 172 -16.91 0.25 -16.37
CA SER A 172 -16.84 -0.65 -15.23
C SER A 172 -15.38 -1.06 -15.08
N PHE A 173 -14.67 -0.44 -14.15
CA PHE A 173 -13.51 -1.07 -13.52
C PHE A 173 -13.96 -2.42 -12.95
N PHE A 174 -13.55 -3.52 -13.59
CA PHE A 174 -13.40 -4.78 -12.88
C PHE A 174 -11.93 -5.17 -12.93
N SER A 175 -11.31 -4.98 -11.77
CA SER A 175 -10.00 -5.49 -11.39
C SER A 175 -9.90 -6.98 -11.64
N ILE A 176 -8.73 -7.39 -12.11
CA ILE A 176 -8.25 -8.76 -12.07
C ILE A 176 -8.17 -9.21 -10.61
N LEU A 177 -8.86 -10.31 -10.29
CA LEU A 177 -8.29 -11.41 -9.52
C LEU A 177 -8.74 -12.73 -10.15
#